data_AF-A0A0D3FKL2-F1
#
_entry.id   AF-A0A0D3FKL2-F1
#
_cell.length_a   1.000
_cell.length_b   1.000
_cell.length_c   1.000
_cell.angle_alpha   90.00
_cell.angle_beta   90.00
_cell.angle_gamma   90.00
#
_symmetry.space_group_name_H-M   'P 1'
#
loop_
_entity.id
_entity.type
_entity.pdbx_description
1 polymer ?
#
loop_
_entity_poly.entity_id
_entity_poly.type
_entity_poly.pdbx_seq_one_letter_code
_entity_poly.pdbx_strand_id
1 'polypeptide(L)'
;MFKKRQKSLMKKASELSTLYGVDACVVMYAEGEAQPMMVWPSVPEARRVIERFRALPQKDQYENTTNLEGFLKQRITNLQEKVDKAKHENDELETKLLLLNSLDGCLPSLVGLTVKQITSLNSMVEERLKKLRGNGLLATPVPTSNQDVASATNIQD
;
A
#
# COMPACT_ATOMS: atom_id res chain seq x y z
N MET A 1 -23.08 9.14 -26.42
CA MET A 1 -22.27 8.39 -25.42
C MET A 1 -23.11 7.41 -24.60
N PHE A 2 -24.24 7.84 -24.02
CA PHE A 2 -25.11 7.02 -23.16
C PHE A 2 -25.60 5.71 -23.80
N LYS A 3 -26.25 5.76 -24.98
CA LYS A 3 -26.74 4.55 -25.69
C LYS A 3 -25.65 3.50 -25.95
N LYS A 4 -24.40 3.92 -26.20
CA LYS A 4 -23.27 2.99 -26.38
C LYS A 4 -22.91 2.30 -25.06
N ARG A 5 -22.88 3.05 -23.94
CA ARG A 5 -22.63 2.50 -22.60
C ARG A 5 -23.75 1.57 -22.16
N GLN A 6 -25.00 1.92 -22.42
CA GLN A 6 -26.16 1.06 -22.15
C GLN A 6 -26.04 -0.28 -22.87
N LYS A 7 -25.78 -0.28 -24.19
CA LYS A 7 -25.55 -1.51 -24.96
C LYS A 7 -24.38 -2.33 -24.44
N SER A 8 -23.26 -1.67 -24.12
CA SER A 8 -22.07 -2.33 -23.55
C SER A 8 -22.37 -2.97 -22.19
N LEU A 9 -23.13 -2.29 -21.32
CA LEU A 9 -23.54 -2.81 -20.02
C LEU A 9 -24.40 -4.08 -20.17
N MET A 10 -25.39 -4.07 -21.07
CA MET A 10 -26.20 -5.26 -21.34
C MET A 10 -25.36 -6.42 -21.88
N LYS A 11 -24.41 -6.13 -22.78
CA LYS A 11 -23.50 -7.15 -23.30
C LYS A 11 -22.67 -7.77 -22.18
N LYS A 12 -22.11 -6.94 -21.29
CA LYS A 12 -21.33 -7.41 -20.13
C LYS A 12 -22.16 -8.22 -19.14
N ALA A 13 -23.40 -7.80 -18.87
CA ALA A 13 -24.31 -8.56 -18.00
C ALA A 13 -24.63 -9.94 -18.60
N SER A 14 -24.87 -10.02 -19.90
CA SER A 14 -25.10 -11.27 -20.63
C SER A 14 -23.85 -12.17 -20.64
N GLU A 15 -22.67 -11.61 -20.93
CA GLU A 15 -21.39 -12.33 -20.88
C GLU A 15 -21.12 -12.86 -19.46
N LEU A 16 -21.33 -12.06 -18.42
CA LEU A 16 -21.15 -12.47 -17.03
C LEU A 16 -22.08 -13.63 -16.68
N SER A 17 -23.37 -13.51 -17.00
CA SER A 17 -24.37 -14.55 -16.73
C SER A 17 -24.04 -15.85 -17.46
N THR A 18 -23.65 -15.75 -18.73
CA THR A 18 -23.35 -16.92 -19.59
C THR A 18 -22.05 -17.62 -19.19
N LEU A 19 -20.97 -16.86 -18.97
CA LEU A 19 -19.64 -17.43 -18.72
C LEU A 19 -19.52 -18.06 -17.34
N TYR A 20 -20.19 -17.48 -16.35
CA TYR A 20 -20.08 -17.94 -14.96
C TYR A 20 -21.33 -18.69 -14.47
N GLY A 21 -22.34 -18.86 -15.33
CA GLY A 21 -23.60 -19.55 -14.97
C GLY A 21 -24.34 -18.86 -13.83
N VAL A 22 -24.19 -17.54 -13.69
CA VAL A 22 -24.80 -16.76 -12.61
C VAL A 22 -26.09 -16.12 -13.07
N ASP A 23 -27.08 -16.09 -12.17
CA ASP A 23 -28.30 -15.33 -12.36
C ASP A 23 -28.01 -13.83 -12.21
N ALA A 24 -28.17 -13.07 -13.28
CA ALA A 24 -27.96 -11.63 -13.29
C ALA A 24 -29.14 -10.89 -13.90
N CYS A 25 -29.38 -9.67 -13.46
CA CYS A 25 -30.34 -8.76 -14.08
C CYS A 25 -29.84 -7.32 -13.99
N VAL A 26 -30.32 -6.47 -14.90
CA VAL A 26 -30.06 -5.03 -14.87
C VAL A 26 -31.38 -4.29 -14.96
N VAL A 27 -31.59 -3.36 -14.02
CA VAL A 27 -32.73 -2.44 -14.01
C VAL A 27 -32.17 -1.01 -14.06
N MET A 28 -32.55 -0.26 -15.09
CA MET A 28 -32.02 1.08 -15.34
C MET A 28 -33.17 2.10 -15.33
N TYR A 29 -33.04 3.13 -14.51
CA TYR A 29 -34.00 4.22 -14.38
C TYR A 29 -33.43 5.49 -15.02
N ALA A 30 -34.31 6.32 -15.60
CA ALA A 30 -33.94 7.69 -15.90
C ALA A 30 -33.94 8.52 -14.61
N GLU A 31 -33.23 9.63 -14.63
CA GLU A 31 -33.23 10.55 -13.49
C GLU A 31 -34.64 11.10 -13.24
N GLY A 32 -35.12 10.98 -12.00
CA GLY A 32 -36.47 11.40 -11.59
C GLY A 32 -37.61 10.45 -11.99
N GLU A 33 -37.34 9.37 -12.71
CA GLU A 33 -38.38 8.45 -13.20
C GLU A 33 -38.59 7.27 -12.25
N ALA A 34 -39.85 7.00 -11.89
CA ALA A 34 -40.22 5.85 -11.06
C ALA A 34 -40.28 4.54 -11.86
N GLN A 35 -40.44 4.61 -13.18
CA GLN A 35 -40.48 3.45 -14.06
C GLN A 35 -39.10 3.19 -14.68
N PRO A 36 -38.68 1.91 -14.79
CA PRO A 36 -37.40 1.60 -15.40
C PRO A 36 -37.45 1.92 -16.90
N MET A 37 -36.48 2.71 -17.36
CA MET A 37 -36.25 2.94 -18.79
C MET A 37 -35.90 1.64 -19.52
N MET A 38 -35.23 0.71 -18.83
CA MET A 38 -34.84 -0.57 -19.41
C MET A 38 -34.69 -1.64 -18.35
N VAL A 39 -35.10 -2.86 -18.69
CA VAL A 39 -34.92 -4.06 -17.88
C VAL A 39 -34.33 -5.17 -18.74
N TRP A 40 -33.31 -5.84 -18.24
CA TRP A 40 -32.72 -7.03 -18.83
C TRP A 40 -32.63 -8.15 -17.78
N PRO A 41 -32.83 -9.42 -18.15
CA PRO A 41 -33.18 -9.91 -19.49
C PRO A 41 -34.64 -9.68 -19.89
N SER A 42 -35.56 -9.82 -18.95
CA SER A 42 -36.96 -9.43 -19.08
C SER A 42 -37.52 -9.07 -17.70
N VAL A 43 -38.67 -8.39 -17.64
CA VAL A 43 -39.29 -7.98 -16.36
C VAL A 43 -39.56 -9.18 -15.43
N PRO A 44 -40.15 -10.30 -15.89
CA PRO A 44 -40.38 -11.45 -15.02
C PRO A 44 -39.08 -12.08 -14.51
N GLU A 45 -38.07 -12.18 -15.36
CA GLU A 45 -36.78 -12.79 -14.99
C GLU A 45 -36.01 -11.93 -14.00
N ALA A 46 -35.90 -10.63 -14.27
CA ALA A 46 -35.27 -9.69 -13.36
C ALA A 46 -35.97 -9.69 -11.99
N ARG A 47 -37.31 -9.76 -11.97
CA ARG A 47 -38.08 -9.88 -10.73
C ARG A 47 -37.70 -11.14 -9.95
N ARG A 48 -37.62 -12.31 -10.61
CA ARG A 48 -37.19 -13.56 -9.95
C ARG A 48 -35.79 -13.46 -9.36
N VAL A 49 -34.84 -12.85 -10.07
CA VAL A 49 -33.47 -12.65 -9.57
C VAL A 49 -33.47 -11.74 -8.33
N ILE A 50 -34.21 -10.62 -8.38
CA ILE A 50 -34.32 -9.67 -7.26
C ILE A 50 -35.00 -10.31 -6.05
N GLU A 51 -36.07 -11.07 -6.25
CA GLU A 51 -36.77 -11.78 -5.17
C GLU A 51 -35.87 -12.82 -4.50
N ARG A 52 -35.11 -13.61 -5.29
CA ARG A 52 -34.11 -14.54 -4.75
C ARG A 52 -33.04 -13.81 -3.94
N PHE A 53 -32.53 -12.68 -4.46
CA PHE A 53 -31.54 -11.87 -3.74
C PHE A 53 -32.09 -11.35 -2.40
N ARG A 54 -33.33 -10.84 -2.38
CA ARG A 54 -33.98 -10.34 -1.15
C ARG A 54 -34.30 -11.43 -0.13
N ALA A 55 -34.41 -12.69 -0.57
CA ALA A 55 -34.64 -13.83 0.31
C ALA A 55 -33.36 -14.33 1.00
N LEU A 56 -32.18 -13.87 0.58
CA LEU A 56 -30.92 -14.23 1.23
C LEU A 56 -30.81 -13.59 2.63
N PRO A 57 -30.12 -14.22 3.60
CA PRO A 57 -29.79 -13.58 4.87
C PRO A 57 -29.09 -12.22 4.69
N GLN A 58 -29.31 -11.28 5.60
CA GLN A 58 -28.76 -9.92 5.51
C GLN A 58 -27.23 -9.93 5.32
N LYS A 59 -26.52 -10.82 6.02
CA LYS A 59 -25.08 -10.98 5.87
C LYS A 59 -24.72 -11.28 4.40
N ASP A 60 -25.38 -12.25 3.80
CA ASP A 60 -25.12 -12.69 2.42
C ASP A 60 -25.54 -11.64 1.37
N GLN A 61 -26.52 -10.79 1.68
CA GLN A 61 -26.92 -9.66 0.82
C GLN A 61 -25.83 -8.57 0.75
N TYR A 62 -25.17 -8.27 1.87
CA TYR A 62 -24.28 -7.12 1.98
C TYR A 62 -22.79 -7.47 2.04
N GLU A 63 -22.42 -8.72 2.31
CA GLU A 63 -21.02 -9.19 2.44
C GLU A 63 -20.19 -8.90 1.18
N ASN A 64 -20.83 -8.86 0.00
CA ASN A 64 -20.19 -8.53 -1.28
C ASN A 64 -20.74 -7.27 -1.96
N THR A 65 -21.64 -6.52 -1.31
CA THR A 65 -22.18 -5.29 -1.89
C THR A 65 -21.19 -4.15 -1.66
N THR A 66 -20.36 -3.88 -2.65
CA THR A 66 -19.48 -2.69 -2.66
C THR A 66 -19.98 -1.72 -3.71
N ASN A 67 -20.30 -0.49 -3.32
CA ASN A 67 -20.59 0.56 -4.29
C ASN A 67 -19.30 0.97 -5.03
N LEU A 68 -19.44 1.53 -6.23
CA LEU A 68 -18.27 1.87 -7.05
C LEU A 68 -17.32 2.85 -6.33
N GLU A 69 -17.87 3.79 -5.56
CA GLU A 69 -17.09 4.77 -4.81
C GLU A 69 -16.19 4.10 -3.75
N GLY A 70 -16.75 3.20 -2.94
CA GLY A 70 -16.04 2.44 -1.91
C GLY A 70 -14.97 1.53 -2.53
N PHE A 71 -15.30 0.85 -3.64
CA PHE A 71 -14.33 0.05 -4.36
C PHE A 71 -13.14 0.89 -4.87
N LEU A 72 -13.42 2.06 -5.45
CA LEU A 72 -12.38 2.95 -5.94
C LEU A 72 -11.53 3.52 -4.81
N LYS A 73 -12.15 3.94 -3.70
CA LYS A 73 -11.44 4.39 -2.49
C LYS A 73 -10.50 3.31 -1.96
N GLN A 74 -11.00 2.09 -1.77
CA GLN A 74 -10.19 0.97 -1.33
C GLN A 74 -9.03 0.69 -2.29
N ARG A 75 -9.29 0.74 -3.61
CA ARG A 75 -8.25 0.51 -4.62
C ARG A 75 -7.19 1.61 -4.61
N ILE A 76 -7.56 2.86 -4.38
CA ILE A 76 -6.63 3.98 -4.22
C ILE A 76 -5.73 3.74 -2.99
N THR A 77 -6.33 3.40 -1.84
CA THR A 77 -5.59 3.09 -0.61
C THR A 77 -4.59 1.95 -0.83
N ASN A 78 -5.03 0.84 -1.41
CA ASN A 78 -4.16 -0.31 -1.68
C ASN A 78 -3.00 0.05 -2.63
N LEU A 79 -3.21 0.96 -3.58
CA LEU A 79 -2.15 1.42 -4.48
C LEU A 79 -1.17 2.35 -3.76
N GLN A 80 -1.65 3.22 -2.87
CA GLN A 80 -0.80 4.08 -2.05
C GLN A 80 0.10 3.26 -1.14
N GLU A 81 -0.45 2.25 -0.45
CA GLU A 81 0.33 1.32 0.38
C GLU A 81 1.43 0.61 -0.42
N LYS A 82 1.14 0.19 -1.65
CA LYS A 82 2.15 -0.42 -2.54
C LYS A 82 3.26 0.55 -2.92
N VAL A 83 2.91 1.80 -3.21
CA VAL A 83 3.88 2.85 -3.51
C VAL A 83 4.77 3.13 -2.31
N ASP A 84 4.19 3.25 -1.12
CA ASP A 84 4.94 3.56 0.10
C ASP A 84 5.84 2.40 0.51
N LYS A 85 5.37 1.15 0.36
CA LYS A 85 6.20 -0.03 0.55
C LYS A 85 7.40 -0.06 -0.40
N ALA A 86 7.16 0.18 -1.70
CA ALA A 86 8.24 0.19 -2.69
C ALA A 86 9.26 1.30 -2.42
N LYS A 87 8.81 2.50 -2.00
CA LYS A 87 9.72 3.58 -1.57
C LYS A 87 10.57 3.19 -0.38
N HIS A 88 9.96 2.56 0.63
CA HIS A 88 10.68 2.10 1.82
C HIS A 88 11.73 1.03 1.47
N GLU A 89 11.37 0.04 0.65
CA GLU A 89 12.31 -0.98 0.16
C GLU A 89 13.46 -0.34 -0.64
N ASN A 90 13.17 0.66 -1.47
CA ASN A 90 14.20 1.39 -2.21
C ASN A 90 15.13 2.20 -1.28
N ASP A 91 14.58 2.92 -0.31
CA ASP A 91 15.36 3.65 0.71
C ASP A 91 16.31 2.72 1.49
N GLU A 92 15.83 1.51 1.84
CA GLU A 92 16.68 0.51 2.50
C GLU A 92 17.81 0.01 1.59
N LEU A 93 17.53 -0.22 0.30
CA LEU A 93 18.54 -0.65 -0.66
C LEU A 93 19.58 0.44 -0.91
N GLU A 94 19.16 1.71 -1.05
CA GLU A 94 20.06 2.85 -1.14
C GLU A 94 20.97 2.94 0.09
N THR A 95 20.41 2.76 1.29
CA THR A 95 21.20 2.79 2.53
C THR A 95 22.21 1.62 2.59
N LYS A 96 21.82 0.42 2.14
CA LYS A 96 22.72 -0.74 2.04
C LYS A 96 23.85 -0.48 1.05
N LEU A 97 23.56 0.13 -0.10
CA LEU A 97 24.57 0.51 -1.09
C LEU A 97 25.55 1.54 -0.55
N LEU A 98 25.05 2.55 0.18
CA LEU A 98 25.92 3.53 0.85
C LEU A 98 26.87 2.86 1.83
N LEU A 99 26.38 1.93 2.66
CA LEU A 99 27.21 1.17 3.59
C LEU A 99 28.31 0.39 2.87
N LEU A 100 27.97 -0.33 1.80
CA LEU A 100 28.96 -1.09 1.02
C LEU A 100 30.02 -0.16 0.40
N ASN A 101 29.60 0.94 -0.22
CA ASN A 101 30.52 1.92 -0.79
C ASN A 101 31.45 2.54 0.27
N SER A 102 30.96 2.74 1.50
CA SER A 102 31.81 3.19 2.62
C SER A 102 32.84 2.14 3.02
N LEU A 103 32.45 0.87 3.10
CA LEU A 103 33.35 -0.23 3.46
C LEU A 103 34.44 -0.46 2.41
N ASP A 104 34.09 -0.30 1.13
CA ASP A 104 35.03 -0.39 0.00
C ASP A 104 35.92 0.86 -0.16
N GLY A 105 35.75 1.87 0.70
CA GLY A 105 36.49 3.14 0.64
C GLY A 105 36.09 4.05 -0.52
N CYS A 106 35.08 3.69 -1.30
CA CYS A 106 34.53 4.49 -2.39
C CYS A 106 33.73 5.71 -1.91
N LEU A 107 33.41 5.79 -0.62
CA LEU A 107 32.78 6.95 0.02
C LEU A 107 33.72 7.57 1.07
N PRO A 108 34.74 8.35 0.64
CA PRO A 108 35.75 8.91 1.54
C PRO A 108 35.23 10.08 2.40
N SER A 109 34.07 10.65 2.07
CA SER A 109 33.46 11.76 2.79
C SER A 109 31.93 11.65 2.80
N LEU A 110 31.30 12.13 3.86
CA LEU A 110 29.84 12.26 3.97
C LEU A 110 29.33 13.56 3.31
N VAL A 111 30.23 14.45 2.89
CA VAL A 111 29.86 15.68 2.18
C VAL A 111 29.15 15.33 0.88
N GLY A 112 27.94 15.87 0.69
CA GLY A 112 27.10 15.61 -0.48
C GLY A 112 25.98 14.60 -0.25
N LEU A 113 25.97 13.90 0.88
CA LEU A 113 24.80 13.12 1.30
C LEU A 113 23.73 14.01 1.95
N THR A 114 22.48 13.62 1.75
CA THR A 114 21.36 14.25 2.45
C THR A 114 21.32 13.84 3.92
N VAL A 115 20.73 14.68 4.77
CA VAL A 115 20.52 14.36 6.20
C VAL A 115 19.77 13.03 6.36
N LYS A 116 18.76 12.75 5.53
CA LYS A 116 18.03 11.48 5.54
C LYS A 116 18.96 10.29 5.31
N GLN A 117 19.83 10.37 4.31
CA GLN A 117 20.78 9.30 3.98
C GLN A 117 21.79 9.08 5.10
N ILE A 118 22.34 10.16 5.67
CA ILE A 118 23.29 10.09 6.79
C ILE A 118 22.64 9.45 8.01
N THR A 119 21.44 9.90 8.39
CA THR A 119 20.70 9.35 9.54
C THR A 119 20.35 7.87 9.34
N SER A 120 19.90 7.49 8.14
CA SER A 120 19.55 6.10 7.82
C SER A 120 20.79 5.20 7.85
N LEU A 121 21.91 5.66 7.29
CA LEU A 121 23.19 4.95 7.32
C LEU A 121 23.69 4.76 8.74
N ASN A 122 23.67 5.82 9.56
CA ASN A 122 24.10 5.74 10.97
C ASN A 122 23.26 4.72 11.75
N SER A 123 21.93 4.76 11.61
CA SER A 123 21.03 3.80 12.25
C SER A 123 21.33 2.36 11.83
N MET A 124 21.59 2.12 10.55
CA MET A 124 21.94 0.79 10.04
C MET A 124 23.29 0.30 10.59
N VAL A 125 24.30 1.16 10.67
CA VAL A 125 25.60 0.84 11.27
C VAL A 125 25.44 0.48 12.75
N GLU A 126 24.71 1.30 13.51
CA GLU A 126 24.43 1.05 14.92
C GLU A 126 23.72 -0.30 15.14
N GLU A 127 22.72 -0.63 14.31
CA GLU A 127 22.02 -1.92 14.38
C GLU A 127 22.96 -3.10 14.11
N ARG A 128 23.82 -2.99 13.09
CA ARG A 128 24.80 -4.04 12.75
C ARG A 128 25.83 -4.22 13.87
N LEU A 129 26.38 -3.12 14.40
CA LEU A 129 27.31 -3.15 15.53
C LEU A 129 26.66 -3.76 16.78
N LYS A 130 25.38 -3.45 17.05
CA LYS A 130 24.62 -4.05 18.15
C LYS A 130 24.49 -5.57 17.99
N LYS A 131 24.20 -6.06 16.77
CA LYS A 131 24.17 -7.49 16.47
C LYS A 131 25.53 -8.16 16.67
N LEU A 132 26.62 -7.54 16.22
CA LEU A 132 27.97 -8.08 16.40
C LEU A 132 28.36 -8.18 17.89
N ARG A 133 28.02 -7.17 18.70
CA ARG A 133 28.20 -7.22 20.16
C ARG A 133 27.38 -8.35 20.80
N GLY A 134 26.12 -8.50 20.40
CA GLY A 134 25.26 -9.59 20.88
C GLY A 134 25.80 -10.99 20.53
N ASN A 135 26.55 -11.10 19.44
CA ASN A 135 27.15 -12.34 18.98
C ASN A 135 28.57 -12.59 19.54
N GLY A 136 29.09 -11.71 20.40
CA GLY A 136 30.44 -11.83 20.98
C GLY A 136 31.60 -11.56 20.00
N LEU A 137 31.30 -11.03 18.80
CA LEU A 137 32.29 -10.74 17.75
C LEU A 137 32.92 -9.34 17.88
N LEU A 138 32.37 -8.50 18.76
CA LEU A 138 32.86 -7.15 19.03
C LEU A 138 32.83 -6.91 20.54
N ALA A 139 33.97 -6.49 21.12
CA ALA A 139 34.02 -6.08 22.51
C ALA A 139 33.09 -4.88 22.74
N THR A 140 32.41 -4.83 23.89
CA THR A 140 31.67 -3.64 24.29
C THR A 140 32.65 -2.48 24.47
N PRO A 141 32.35 -1.27 23.97
CA PRO A 141 33.22 -0.13 24.22
C PRO A 141 33.39 0.04 25.73
N VAL A 142 34.65 0.08 26.18
CA VAL A 142 35.00 0.43 27.56
C VAL A 142 34.43 1.82 27.83
N PRO A 143 33.77 2.07 28.98
CA PRO A 143 33.36 3.42 29.33
C PRO A 143 34.61 4.28 29.42
N THR A 144 34.78 5.21 28.49
CA THR A 144 35.86 6.20 28.59
C THR A 144 35.59 7.04 29.83
N SER A 145 36.36 6.81 30.90
CA SER A 145 36.36 7.68 32.07
C SER A 145 36.74 9.08 31.59
N ASN A 146 35.85 10.05 31.81
CA ASN A 146 36.11 11.47 31.61
C ASN A 146 37.13 11.98 32.65
N GLN A 147 38.38 11.55 32.58
CA GLN A 147 39.46 12.10 33.40
C GLN A 147 40.62 12.73 32.60
N ASP A 148 40.74 12.47 31.30
CA ASP A 148 41.91 12.99 30.54
C ASP A 148 41.69 14.32 29.80
N VAL A 149 40.51 14.94 29.91
CA VAL A 149 40.26 16.28 29.30
C VAL A 149 40.59 17.43 30.26
N ALA A 150 40.86 17.15 31.54
CA ALA A 150 41.10 18.20 32.55
C ALA A 150 42.55 18.69 32.66
N SER A 151 43.51 18.10 31.94
CA SER A 151 44.94 18.47 32.06
C SER A 151 45.48 19.40 30.96
N ALA A 152 44.65 19.86 30.01
CA ALA A 152 45.13 20.68 28.88
C ALA A 152 44.67 22.15 28.88
N THR A 153 44.11 22.66 29.97
CA THR A 153 43.82 24.10 30.13
C THR A 153 44.31 24.61 31.47
N ASN A 154 45.63 24.66 31.65
CA ASN A 154 46.23 25.63 32.56
C ASN A 154 47.69 25.94 32.16
N ILE A 155 47.88 26.90 31.26
CA ILE A 155 49.10 27.73 31.27
C ILE A 155 48.60 29.16 31.15
N GLN A 156 48.75 29.89 32.25
CA GLN A 156 48.53 31.31 32.39
C GLN A 156 49.87 31.90 32.83
N ASP A 157 50.50 32.64 31.92
CA ASP A 157 51.09 33.97 32.10
C ASP A 157 51.68 34.45 30.77
#